data_AF-U1PWB8-F1
#
_entry.id   AF-U1PWB8-F1
#
_cell.length_a   1.000
_cell.length_b   1.000
_cell.length_c   1.000
_cell.angle_alpha   90.00
_cell.angle_beta   90.00
_cell.angle_gamma   90.00
#
_symmetry.space_group_name_H-M   'P 1'
#
loop_
_entity.id
_entity.type
_entity.pdbx_description
1 polymer ?
#
loop_
_entity_poly.entity_id
_entity_poly.type
_entity_poly.pdbx_seq_one_letter_code
_entity_poly.pdbx_strand_id
1 'polypeptide(L)'
;MPVDVHRIQLENRVFEGENNVYLLDGDITTLIDVGIATTETRAELEAGLDEVGITLSSIDQILLTHWHADHTGLAGEIQDLSGATVRAHTDDAGIIAAGSDSTKRRKIRQRRLEEWGVPAAKQDELLSFLDRFNGIGGEPVDVDTVSHGETISVGDVELTVMHLPGHTAGHVGYQCENKNSHFAFVGDVILPEYTPNIGGADLRVESPIKTYLDSLDQLSKAEFDYLWSGHRARIVDPADRVDTIRTHHIERTQRLYDVLTEQGTTDVWRISAALFGEVDTIHILHGPGEAFAHLMYLVEAGVAERVDKNSKTEATDAEHGQQYQLVDPVAVDTDDIETLFVETKY
;
A
#
# COMPACT_ATOMS: atom_id res chain seq x y z
N MET A 1 -9.83 -31.39 2.39
CA MET A 1 -8.77 -31.34 3.44
C MET A 1 -8.48 -29.86 3.72
N PRO A 2 -7.80 -29.40 4.78
CA PRO A 2 -7.35 -28.00 4.76
C PRO A 2 -6.50 -27.82 3.50
N VAL A 3 -6.69 -26.72 2.78
CA VAL A 3 -5.77 -26.38 1.69
C VAL A 3 -4.39 -26.26 2.30
N ASP A 4 -3.44 -27.03 1.81
CA ASP A 4 -2.05 -26.92 2.22
C ASP A 4 -1.53 -25.59 1.68
N VAL A 5 -1.33 -24.63 2.59
CA VAL A 5 -0.77 -23.32 2.27
C VAL A 5 0.74 -23.45 2.25
N HIS A 6 1.33 -23.32 1.07
CA HIS A 6 2.78 -23.31 0.90
C HIS A 6 3.26 -21.88 0.67
N ARG A 7 4.08 -21.35 1.58
CA ARG A 7 4.65 -20.00 1.48
C ARG A 7 6.00 -20.07 0.77
N ILE A 8 6.09 -19.41 -0.37
CA ILE A 8 7.32 -19.22 -1.13
C ILE A 8 7.82 -17.81 -0.83
N GLN A 9 8.98 -17.69 -0.19
CA GLN A 9 9.58 -16.41 0.15
C GLN A 9 10.62 -16.04 -0.92
N LEU A 10 10.43 -14.89 -1.55
CA LEU A 10 11.24 -14.34 -2.63
C LEU A 10 12.18 -13.29 -2.03
N GLU A 11 13.47 -13.30 -2.38
CA GLU A 11 14.46 -12.44 -1.69
C GLU A 11 14.33 -10.97 -2.08
N ASN A 12 13.84 -10.69 -3.29
CA ASN A 12 13.78 -9.40 -4.00
C ASN A 12 14.41 -8.20 -3.25
N ARG A 13 15.54 -7.68 -3.74
CA ARG A 13 16.28 -6.61 -3.03
C ARG A 13 15.72 -5.19 -3.22
N VAL A 14 14.47 -5.06 -3.66
CA VAL A 14 13.86 -3.78 -4.04
C VAL A 14 12.57 -3.60 -3.24
N PHE A 15 12.18 -2.36 -3.01
CA PHE A 15 11.00 -1.98 -2.23
C PHE A 15 11.15 -2.41 -0.77
N GLU A 16 10.30 -3.33 -0.32
CA GLU A 16 10.17 -3.80 1.05
C GLU A 16 10.96 -5.10 1.32
N GLY A 17 11.31 -5.80 0.23
CA GLY A 17 12.04 -7.06 0.19
C GLY A 17 11.33 -8.23 0.86
N GLU A 18 11.87 -9.44 0.69
CA GLU A 18 11.33 -10.65 1.31
C GLU A 18 9.83 -10.88 1.02
N ASN A 19 9.40 -10.69 -0.23
CA ASN A 19 8.02 -10.89 -0.67
C ASN A 19 7.56 -12.33 -0.50
N ASN A 20 6.33 -12.53 -0.08
CA ASN A 20 5.70 -13.84 0.03
C ASN A 20 4.73 -14.05 -1.11
N VAL A 21 4.87 -15.20 -1.77
CA VAL A 21 3.84 -15.79 -2.62
C VAL A 21 3.23 -16.97 -1.86
N TYR A 22 1.91 -17.07 -1.88
CA TYR A 22 1.21 -18.18 -1.24
C TYR A 22 0.59 -19.09 -2.28
N LEU A 23 1.05 -20.33 -2.32
CA LEU A 23 0.43 -21.40 -3.09
C LEU A 23 -0.63 -22.09 -2.25
N LEU A 24 -1.82 -22.18 -2.81
CA LEU A 24 -2.94 -22.97 -2.33
C LEU A 24 -3.13 -24.14 -3.31
N ASP A 25 -2.64 -25.31 -2.91
CA ASP A 25 -2.70 -26.54 -3.70
C ASP A 25 -4.01 -27.29 -3.42
N GLY A 26 -5.07 -26.88 -4.11
CA GLY A 26 -6.39 -27.52 -4.10
C GLY A 26 -6.78 -28.01 -5.50
N ASP A 27 -8.07 -28.34 -5.70
CA ASP A 27 -8.58 -28.69 -7.04
C ASP A 27 -8.43 -27.54 -8.06
N ILE A 28 -8.21 -26.31 -7.57
CA ILE A 28 -7.83 -25.14 -8.35
C ILE A 28 -6.51 -24.63 -7.79
N THR A 29 -5.41 -24.88 -8.51
CA THR A 29 -4.06 -24.49 -8.11
C THR A 29 -3.96 -22.96 -8.14
N THR A 30 -3.90 -22.34 -6.96
CA THR A 30 -4.04 -20.88 -6.82
C THR A 30 -2.79 -20.26 -6.22
N LEU A 31 -2.30 -19.19 -6.84
CA LEU A 31 -1.29 -18.30 -6.24
C LEU A 31 -1.96 -17.04 -5.70
N ILE A 32 -1.53 -16.60 -4.52
CA ILE A 32 -1.80 -15.25 -4.02
C ILE A 32 -0.51 -14.45 -4.15
N ASP A 33 -0.56 -13.40 -4.97
CA ASP A 33 0.58 -12.63 -5.49
C ASP A 33 1.62 -13.50 -6.23
N VAL A 34 2.54 -12.85 -6.96
CA VAL A 34 3.48 -13.55 -7.86
C VAL A 34 4.88 -12.94 -7.93
N GLY A 35 5.21 -11.96 -7.08
CA GLY A 35 6.56 -11.38 -7.09
C GLY A 35 6.79 -10.37 -8.22
N ILE A 36 8.01 -9.82 -8.22
CA ILE A 36 8.51 -8.87 -9.21
C ILE A 36 8.97 -9.55 -10.51
N ALA A 37 8.80 -8.91 -11.67
CA ALA A 37 9.22 -9.45 -12.97
C ALA A 37 10.75 -9.35 -13.17
N THR A 38 11.50 -10.24 -12.51
CA THR A 38 12.95 -10.40 -12.72
C THR A 38 13.31 -11.86 -12.95
N THR A 39 14.42 -12.13 -13.63
CA THR A 39 14.91 -13.50 -13.88
C THR A 39 15.19 -14.21 -12.56
N GLU A 40 15.74 -13.50 -11.58
CA GLU A 40 16.06 -14.02 -10.25
C GLU A 40 14.79 -14.40 -9.50
N THR A 41 13.82 -13.50 -9.39
CA THR A 41 12.55 -13.78 -8.70
C THR A 41 11.74 -14.87 -9.39
N ARG A 42 11.76 -14.92 -10.72
CA ARG A 42 11.15 -16.00 -11.50
C ARG A 42 11.76 -17.36 -11.14
N ALA A 43 13.08 -17.44 -11.06
CA ALA A 43 13.78 -18.68 -10.71
C ALA A 43 13.53 -19.10 -9.24
N GLU A 44 13.44 -18.14 -8.32
CA GLU A 44 13.06 -18.38 -6.91
C GLU A 44 11.63 -18.93 -6.80
N LEU A 45 10.68 -18.34 -7.53
CA LEU A 45 9.29 -18.82 -7.58
C LEU A 45 9.22 -20.24 -8.16
N GLU A 46 9.88 -20.51 -9.29
CA GLU A 46 9.95 -21.86 -9.87
C GLU A 46 10.53 -22.87 -8.89
N ALA A 47 11.63 -22.54 -8.20
CA ALA A 47 12.25 -23.42 -7.22
C ALA A 47 11.29 -23.74 -6.05
N GLY A 48 10.56 -22.75 -5.54
CA GLY A 48 9.57 -22.96 -4.48
C GLY A 48 8.38 -23.82 -4.91
N LEU A 49 7.91 -23.68 -6.17
CA LEU A 49 6.85 -24.53 -6.70
C LEU A 49 7.33 -25.97 -6.94
N ASP A 50 8.56 -26.14 -7.42
CA ASP A 50 9.18 -27.46 -7.66
C ASP A 50 9.31 -28.29 -6.37
N GLU A 51 9.50 -27.64 -5.20
CA GLU A 51 9.56 -28.33 -3.89
C GLU A 51 8.29 -29.12 -3.56
N VAL A 52 7.15 -28.69 -4.10
CA VAL A 52 5.85 -29.34 -3.93
C VAL A 52 5.33 -29.99 -5.23
N GLY A 53 6.14 -30.01 -6.28
CA GLY A 53 5.82 -30.68 -7.55
C GLY A 53 4.83 -29.92 -8.44
N ILE A 54 4.69 -28.61 -8.24
CA ILE A 54 3.86 -27.71 -9.05
C ILE A 54 4.75 -26.97 -10.06
N THR A 55 4.21 -26.68 -11.23
CA THR A 55 4.91 -25.90 -12.27
C THR A 55 4.15 -24.61 -12.56
N LEU A 56 4.81 -23.58 -13.11
CA LEU A 56 4.11 -22.36 -13.52
C LEU A 56 2.97 -22.65 -14.52
N SER A 57 3.15 -23.61 -15.43
CA SER A 57 2.12 -23.97 -16.42
C SER A 57 0.94 -24.76 -15.85
N SER A 58 0.99 -25.18 -14.57
CA SER A 58 -0.13 -25.86 -13.89
C SER A 58 -0.92 -24.94 -12.96
N ILE A 59 -0.62 -23.63 -12.93
CA ILE A 59 -1.37 -22.67 -12.13
C ILE A 59 -2.71 -22.37 -12.83
N ASP A 60 -3.82 -22.57 -12.12
CA ASP A 60 -5.17 -22.33 -12.63
C ASP A 60 -5.63 -20.89 -12.37
N GLN A 61 -5.13 -20.29 -11.28
CA GLN A 61 -5.63 -19.01 -10.76
C GLN A 61 -4.54 -18.18 -10.08
N ILE A 62 -4.60 -16.87 -10.28
CA ILE A 62 -3.79 -15.89 -9.55
C ILE A 62 -4.73 -14.87 -8.91
N LEU A 63 -4.55 -14.65 -7.61
CA LEU A 63 -5.26 -13.67 -6.81
C LEU A 63 -4.28 -12.58 -6.37
N LEU A 64 -4.41 -11.38 -6.93
CA LEU A 64 -3.52 -10.27 -6.62
C LEU A 64 -4.08 -9.46 -5.46
N THR A 65 -3.25 -9.13 -4.48
CA THR A 65 -3.63 -8.30 -3.34
C THR A 65 -3.73 -6.83 -3.71
N HIS A 66 -2.78 -6.32 -4.49
CA HIS A 66 -2.75 -4.93 -4.95
C HIS A 66 -1.84 -4.74 -6.17
N TRP A 67 -1.83 -3.53 -6.75
CA TRP A 67 -1.15 -3.26 -8.02
C TRP A 67 0.39 -3.14 -7.99
N HIS A 68 1.05 -3.15 -6.83
CA HIS A 68 2.50 -2.94 -6.80
C HIS A 68 3.26 -4.06 -7.51
N ALA A 69 4.35 -3.68 -8.17
CA ALA A 69 5.00 -4.53 -9.16
C ALA A 69 5.61 -5.80 -8.58
N ASP A 70 5.97 -5.77 -7.30
CA ASP A 70 6.49 -6.89 -6.55
C ASP A 70 5.40 -7.87 -6.06
N HIS A 71 4.13 -7.58 -6.33
CA HIS A 71 3.01 -8.49 -6.13
C HIS A 71 2.44 -8.99 -7.46
N THR A 72 2.55 -8.19 -8.53
CA THR A 72 1.88 -8.47 -9.82
C THR A 72 2.82 -8.80 -10.97
N GLY A 73 4.12 -8.63 -10.80
CA GLY A 73 5.09 -8.58 -11.89
C GLY A 73 5.11 -9.82 -12.77
N LEU A 74 5.06 -11.02 -12.19
CA LEU A 74 5.06 -12.26 -12.98
C LEU A 74 3.67 -12.69 -13.49
N ALA A 75 2.61 -11.91 -13.23
CA ALA A 75 1.24 -12.36 -13.47
C ALA A 75 0.95 -12.59 -14.96
N GLY A 76 1.41 -11.67 -15.82
CA GLY A 76 1.24 -11.78 -17.27
C GLY A 76 1.99 -12.98 -17.86
N GLU A 77 3.23 -13.20 -17.41
CA GLU A 77 4.02 -14.36 -17.87
C GLU A 77 3.35 -15.68 -17.46
N ILE A 78 2.90 -15.79 -16.22
CA ILE A 78 2.25 -17.01 -15.73
C ILE A 78 0.92 -17.23 -16.45
N GLN A 79 0.13 -16.16 -16.66
CA GLN A 79 -1.12 -16.22 -17.42
C GLN A 79 -0.88 -16.72 -18.85
N ASP A 80 0.16 -16.23 -19.55
CA ASP A 80 0.51 -16.68 -20.90
C ASP A 80 0.94 -18.16 -20.93
N LEU A 81 1.64 -18.63 -19.90
CA LEU A 81 2.14 -20.01 -19.80
C LEU A 81 1.04 -21.02 -19.45
N SER A 82 0.15 -20.69 -18.52
CA SER A 82 -0.82 -21.64 -17.95
C SER A 82 -2.26 -21.41 -18.40
N GLY A 83 -2.58 -20.22 -18.89
CA GLY A 83 -3.97 -19.78 -19.07
C GLY A 83 -4.68 -19.42 -17.76
N ALA A 84 -3.94 -19.16 -16.69
CA ALA A 84 -4.50 -18.83 -15.37
C ALA A 84 -5.46 -17.63 -15.45
N THR A 85 -6.54 -17.71 -14.68
CA THR A 85 -7.38 -16.53 -14.45
C THR A 85 -6.70 -15.62 -13.42
N VAL A 86 -6.43 -14.37 -13.79
CA VAL A 86 -5.87 -13.37 -12.87
C VAL A 86 -6.98 -12.47 -12.35
N ARG A 87 -7.05 -12.31 -11.02
CA ARG A 87 -8.05 -11.48 -10.35
C ARG A 87 -7.40 -10.37 -9.53
N ALA A 88 -7.99 -9.18 -9.57
CA ALA A 88 -7.62 -8.06 -8.72
C ALA A 88 -8.83 -7.16 -8.44
N HIS A 89 -8.73 -6.29 -7.44
CA HIS A 89 -9.80 -5.32 -7.18
C HIS A 89 -10.00 -4.38 -8.36
N THR A 90 -11.25 -3.93 -8.58
CA THR A 90 -11.61 -3.06 -9.72
C THR A 90 -10.76 -1.78 -9.79
N ASP A 91 -10.42 -1.20 -8.65
CA ASP A 91 -9.62 0.03 -8.59
C ASP A 91 -8.16 -0.19 -9.01
N ASP A 92 -7.62 -1.40 -8.90
CA ASP A 92 -6.24 -1.74 -9.25
C ASP A 92 -6.14 -2.44 -10.61
N ALA A 93 -7.20 -3.13 -11.06
CA ALA A 93 -7.23 -3.92 -12.28
C ALA A 93 -6.78 -3.15 -13.52
N GLY A 94 -7.21 -1.88 -13.68
CA GLY A 94 -6.81 -1.06 -14.83
C GLY A 94 -5.32 -0.67 -14.84
N ILE A 95 -4.66 -0.65 -13.68
CA ILE A 95 -3.21 -0.43 -13.59
C ILE A 95 -2.47 -1.72 -13.92
N ILE A 96 -2.92 -2.84 -13.36
CA ILE A 96 -2.33 -4.16 -13.56
C ILE A 96 -2.41 -4.57 -15.03
N ALA A 97 -3.59 -4.44 -15.63
CA ALA A 97 -3.80 -4.76 -17.05
C ALA A 97 -2.97 -3.89 -18.01
N ALA A 98 -2.62 -2.66 -17.59
CA ALA A 98 -1.78 -1.78 -18.39
C ALA A 98 -0.28 -2.15 -18.34
N GLY A 99 0.12 -3.06 -17.44
CA GLY A 99 1.51 -3.44 -17.23
C GLY A 99 2.42 -2.21 -17.02
N SER A 100 3.44 -2.10 -17.87
CA SER A 100 4.41 -1.00 -17.82
C SER A 100 3.87 0.38 -18.31
N ASP A 101 2.65 0.49 -18.85
CA ASP A 101 2.08 1.82 -19.15
C ASP A 101 1.68 2.56 -17.87
N SER A 102 2.42 3.62 -17.59
CA SER A 102 2.28 4.45 -16.39
C SER A 102 1.83 5.87 -16.67
N THR A 103 1.33 6.19 -17.88
CA THR A 103 1.07 7.57 -18.33
C THR A 103 0.14 8.36 -17.40
N LYS A 104 -0.97 7.76 -16.95
CA LYS A 104 -1.91 8.40 -16.01
C LYS A 104 -1.26 8.60 -14.64
N ARG A 105 -0.57 7.58 -14.12
CA ARG A 105 0.14 7.61 -12.82
C ARG A 105 1.21 8.71 -12.81
N ARG A 106 1.96 8.85 -13.91
CA ARG A 106 2.98 9.90 -14.08
C ARG A 106 2.39 11.31 -13.96
N LYS A 107 1.19 11.55 -14.52
CA LYS A 107 0.52 12.87 -14.41
C LYS A 107 0.06 13.18 -12.99
N ILE A 108 -0.50 12.21 -12.28
CA ILE A 108 -0.92 12.38 -10.88
C ILE A 108 0.31 12.65 -10.00
N ARG A 109 1.38 11.87 -10.19
CA ARG A 109 2.65 12.05 -9.48
C ARG A 109 3.25 13.42 -9.71
N GLN A 110 3.39 13.86 -10.96
CA GLN A 110 3.94 15.18 -11.27
C GLN A 110 3.18 16.30 -10.56
N ARG A 111 1.84 16.26 -10.61
CA ARG A 111 0.99 17.23 -9.92
C ARG A 111 1.25 17.22 -8.40
N ARG A 112 1.31 16.05 -7.77
CA ARG A 112 1.55 15.94 -6.32
C ARG A 112 2.93 16.44 -5.92
N LEU A 113 3.97 16.13 -6.68
CA LEU A 113 5.32 16.63 -6.42
C LEU A 113 5.38 18.17 -6.47
N GLU A 114 4.68 18.78 -7.43
CA GLU A 114 4.54 20.25 -7.53
C GLU A 114 3.74 20.82 -6.36
N GLU A 115 2.59 20.22 -6.03
CA GLU A 115 1.73 20.65 -4.91
C GLU A 115 2.46 20.54 -3.57
N TRP A 116 3.30 19.52 -3.38
CA TRP A 116 4.07 19.30 -2.16
C TRP A 116 5.32 20.19 -2.06
N GLY A 117 5.71 20.87 -3.13
CA GLY A 117 6.92 21.71 -3.15
C GLY A 117 8.21 20.91 -3.28
N VAL A 118 8.17 19.71 -3.85
CA VAL A 118 9.38 18.89 -4.05
C VAL A 118 10.33 19.61 -5.02
N PRO A 119 11.61 19.84 -4.66
CA PRO A 119 12.56 20.54 -5.53
C PRO A 119 12.75 19.83 -6.88
N ALA A 120 12.91 20.59 -7.97
CA ALA A 120 13.04 20.03 -9.33
C ALA A 120 14.14 18.97 -9.44
N ALA A 121 15.30 19.19 -8.82
CA ALA A 121 16.40 18.21 -8.82
C ALA A 121 16.01 16.87 -8.15
N LYS A 122 15.18 16.92 -7.10
CA LYS A 122 14.65 15.72 -6.44
C LYS A 122 13.56 15.05 -7.27
N GLN A 123 12.74 15.82 -7.99
CA GLN A 123 11.80 15.25 -8.96
C GLN A 123 12.53 14.49 -10.07
N ASP A 124 13.60 15.06 -10.61
CA ASP A 124 14.44 14.42 -11.64
C ASP A 124 15.11 13.13 -11.12
N GLU A 125 15.58 13.14 -9.87
CA GLU A 125 16.15 11.98 -9.19
C GLU A 125 15.13 10.84 -9.07
N LEU A 126 13.93 11.14 -8.58
CA LEU A 126 12.83 10.18 -8.44
C LEU A 126 12.38 9.63 -9.80
N LEU A 127 12.25 10.48 -10.82
CA LEU A 127 11.88 10.06 -12.17
C LEU A 127 12.93 9.13 -12.76
N SER A 128 14.21 9.47 -12.61
CA SER A 128 15.32 8.62 -13.06
C SER A 128 15.39 7.29 -12.30
N PHE A 129 15.03 7.27 -11.01
CA PHE A 129 14.88 6.03 -10.26
C PHE A 129 13.76 5.17 -10.86
N LEU A 130 12.54 5.70 -11.00
CA LEU A 130 11.40 4.94 -11.49
C LEU A 130 11.55 4.44 -12.93
N ASP A 131 12.19 5.22 -13.80
CA ASP A 131 12.46 4.80 -15.18
C ASP A 131 13.39 3.58 -15.25
N ARG A 132 14.34 3.44 -14.31
CA ARG A 132 15.19 2.23 -14.20
C ARG A 132 14.40 0.97 -13.82
N PHE A 133 13.23 1.15 -13.21
CA PHE A 133 12.36 0.09 -12.72
C PHE A 133 11.12 -0.10 -13.58
N ASN A 134 10.93 0.65 -14.67
CA ASN A 134 9.72 0.57 -15.50
C ASN A 134 9.48 -0.82 -16.15
N GLY A 135 10.53 -1.65 -16.26
CA GLY A 135 10.44 -3.00 -16.82
C GLY A 135 10.04 -4.10 -15.83
N ILE A 136 9.95 -3.80 -14.53
CA ILE A 136 9.70 -4.82 -13.50
C ILE A 136 8.21 -5.13 -13.28
N GLY A 137 7.33 -4.31 -13.87
CA GLY A 137 5.87 -4.49 -13.80
C GLY A 137 5.34 -5.61 -14.69
N GLY A 138 6.20 -6.26 -15.46
CA GLY A 138 5.87 -7.43 -16.27
C GLY A 138 5.14 -7.13 -17.57
N GLU A 139 4.69 -8.21 -18.19
CA GLU A 139 3.87 -8.23 -19.40
C GLU A 139 2.41 -7.81 -19.08
N PRO A 140 1.66 -7.29 -20.07
CA PRO A 140 0.23 -7.01 -19.89
C PRO A 140 -0.56 -8.23 -19.41
N VAL A 141 -1.63 -8.00 -18.65
CA VAL A 141 -2.44 -9.05 -18.03
C VAL A 141 -3.91 -8.84 -18.37
N ASP A 142 -4.64 -9.91 -18.68
CA ASP A 142 -6.12 -9.89 -18.69
C ASP A 142 -6.63 -10.14 -17.27
N VAL A 143 -7.32 -9.16 -16.70
CA VAL A 143 -7.65 -9.11 -15.27
C VAL A 143 -9.16 -9.14 -15.06
N ASP A 144 -9.64 -10.19 -14.40
CA ASP A 144 -10.97 -10.27 -13.84
C ASP A 144 -11.06 -9.42 -12.57
N THR A 145 -12.14 -8.66 -12.42
CA THR A 145 -12.31 -7.80 -11.25
C THR A 145 -13.03 -8.52 -10.12
N VAL A 146 -12.53 -8.37 -8.90
CA VAL A 146 -13.22 -8.82 -7.66
C VAL A 146 -13.67 -7.64 -6.82
N SER A 147 -14.67 -7.87 -5.96
CA SER A 147 -15.22 -6.86 -5.03
C SER A 147 -15.31 -7.39 -3.60
N HIS A 148 -15.41 -6.47 -2.63
CA HIS A 148 -15.60 -6.83 -1.22
C HIS A 148 -16.81 -7.77 -1.01
N GLY A 149 -16.60 -8.82 -0.20
CA GLY A 149 -17.61 -9.82 0.14
C GLY A 149 -17.83 -10.88 -0.93
N GLU A 150 -17.17 -10.78 -2.09
CA GLU A 150 -17.17 -11.84 -3.09
C GLU A 150 -16.44 -13.08 -2.57
N THR A 151 -16.95 -14.25 -2.95
CA THR A 151 -16.35 -15.54 -2.58
C THR A 151 -15.70 -16.17 -3.80
N ILE A 152 -14.43 -16.56 -3.66
CA ILE A 152 -13.62 -17.19 -4.70
C ILE A 152 -13.36 -18.64 -4.28
N SER A 153 -13.70 -19.58 -5.14
CA SER A 153 -13.38 -21.00 -4.92
C SER A 153 -11.94 -21.30 -5.27
N VAL A 154 -11.27 -22.02 -4.36
CA VAL A 154 -9.94 -22.62 -4.51
C VAL A 154 -10.10 -24.15 -4.37
N GLY A 155 -11.07 -24.70 -5.09
CA GLY A 155 -11.51 -26.08 -4.94
C GLY A 155 -12.42 -26.26 -3.70
N ASP A 156 -11.98 -27.11 -2.76
CA ASP A 156 -12.69 -27.43 -1.52
C ASP A 156 -12.74 -26.28 -0.49
N VAL A 157 -12.02 -25.19 -0.74
CA VAL A 157 -11.95 -24.01 0.14
C VAL A 157 -12.48 -22.78 -0.60
N GLU A 158 -13.11 -21.91 0.17
CA GLU A 158 -13.63 -20.62 -0.28
C GLU A 158 -12.85 -19.50 0.39
N LEU A 159 -12.40 -18.54 -0.41
CA LEU A 159 -11.78 -17.30 0.04
C LEU A 159 -12.80 -16.16 -0.09
N THR A 160 -12.98 -15.38 0.97
CA THR A 160 -13.81 -14.17 0.94
C THR A 160 -12.94 -12.94 0.74
N VAL A 161 -13.27 -12.12 -0.24
CA VAL A 161 -12.52 -10.90 -0.58
C VAL A 161 -12.83 -9.78 0.43
N MET A 162 -11.79 -9.23 1.05
CA MET A 162 -11.86 -8.07 1.93
C MET A 162 -11.25 -6.87 1.21
N HIS A 163 -12.02 -5.81 0.96
CA HIS A 163 -11.45 -4.56 0.44
C HIS A 163 -10.84 -3.78 1.60
N LEU A 164 -9.51 -3.63 1.56
CA LEU A 164 -8.68 -3.11 2.64
C LEU A 164 -7.85 -1.91 2.15
N PRO A 165 -8.49 -0.85 1.62
CA PRO A 165 -7.79 0.28 1.02
C PRO A 165 -6.94 1.05 2.04
N GLY A 166 -5.93 1.76 1.56
CA GLY A 166 -5.07 2.62 2.36
C GLY A 166 -3.66 2.62 1.84
N HIS A 167 -3.05 1.43 1.78
CA HIS A 167 -1.76 1.23 1.12
C HIS A 167 -1.87 1.43 -0.40
N THR A 168 -2.87 0.80 -1.02
CA THR A 168 -3.36 1.16 -2.36
C THR A 168 -4.87 1.38 -2.34
N ALA A 169 -5.41 2.00 -3.40
CA ALA A 169 -6.84 2.21 -3.54
C ALA A 169 -7.62 0.89 -3.71
N GLY A 170 -7.06 -0.07 -4.44
CA GLY A 170 -7.66 -1.38 -4.68
C GLY A 170 -7.06 -2.52 -3.86
N HIS A 171 -6.42 -2.23 -2.72
CA HIS A 171 -5.84 -3.28 -1.89
C HIS A 171 -6.94 -4.23 -1.36
N VAL A 172 -6.74 -5.53 -1.53
CA VAL A 172 -7.61 -6.58 -1.01
C VAL A 172 -6.84 -7.62 -0.20
N GLY A 173 -7.52 -8.16 0.81
CA GLY A 173 -7.15 -9.39 1.49
C GLY A 173 -8.09 -10.54 1.13
N TYR A 174 -7.61 -11.77 1.33
CA TYR A 174 -8.35 -12.99 1.08
C TYR A 174 -8.53 -13.76 2.39
N GLN A 175 -9.72 -13.65 2.98
CA GLN A 175 -10.09 -14.33 4.20
C GLN A 175 -10.40 -15.81 3.92
N CYS A 176 -9.89 -16.70 4.77
CA CYS A 176 -10.17 -18.13 4.76
C CYS A 176 -10.62 -18.57 6.16
N GLU A 177 -11.70 -19.34 6.22
CA GLU A 177 -12.14 -19.99 7.45
C GLU A 177 -12.25 -21.50 7.22
N ASN A 178 -11.60 -22.28 8.08
CA ASN A 178 -11.74 -23.72 8.12
C ASN A 178 -12.11 -24.17 9.54
N LYS A 179 -12.40 -25.47 9.73
CA LYS A 179 -12.85 -26.02 11.02
C LYS A 179 -11.93 -25.74 12.21
N ASN A 180 -10.66 -25.43 11.96
CA ASN A 180 -9.62 -25.28 12.98
C ASN A 180 -9.02 -23.87 13.06
N SER A 181 -9.23 -23.02 12.05
CA SER A 181 -8.59 -21.71 11.98
C SER A 181 -9.36 -20.71 11.12
N HIS A 182 -9.30 -19.46 11.52
CA HIS A 182 -9.77 -18.29 10.79
C HIS A 182 -8.59 -17.36 10.53
N PHE A 183 -8.23 -17.15 9.26
CA PHE A 183 -7.05 -16.38 8.88
C PHE A 183 -7.27 -15.63 7.56
N ALA A 184 -6.34 -14.75 7.20
CA ALA A 184 -6.38 -14.08 5.89
C ALA A 184 -4.99 -13.88 5.29
N PHE A 185 -4.93 -13.83 3.96
CA PHE A 185 -3.78 -13.31 3.20
C PHE A 185 -4.01 -11.84 2.96
N VAL A 186 -3.15 -10.97 3.48
CA VAL A 186 -3.45 -9.53 3.63
C VAL A 186 -2.49 -8.63 2.86
N GLY A 187 -1.56 -9.17 2.07
CA GLY A 187 -0.58 -8.37 1.34
C GLY A 187 0.04 -7.29 2.24
N ASP A 188 0.01 -6.05 1.76
CA ASP A 188 0.72 -4.93 2.38
C ASP A 188 -0.12 -3.99 3.22
N VAL A 189 -1.39 -4.32 3.51
CA VAL A 189 -2.18 -3.48 4.43
C VAL A 189 -1.68 -3.60 5.88
N ILE A 190 -1.00 -4.68 6.24
CA ILE A 190 -0.43 -4.87 7.56
C ILE A 190 0.80 -5.77 7.48
N LEU A 191 1.94 -5.28 7.99
CA LEU A 191 3.23 -5.97 7.93
C LEU A 191 3.77 -6.21 9.35
N PRO A 192 4.50 -7.31 9.61
CA PRO A 192 4.87 -7.73 10.97
C PRO A 192 5.87 -6.80 11.68
N GLU A 193 6.82 -6.21 10.95
CA GLU A 193 7.96 -5.51 11.57
C GLU A 193 7.83 -3.98 11.50
N TYR A 194 7.37 -3.43 10.38
CA TYR A 194 7.19 -1.98 10.17
C TYR A 194 5.83 -1.66 9.57
N THR A 195 5.54 -0.36 9.51
CA THR A 195 4.30 0.16 8.95
C THR A 195 4.42 0.29 7.43
N PRO A 196 3.44 -0.20 6.65
CA PRO A 196 3.44 0.04 5.21
C PRO A 196 3.33 1.54 4.93
N ASN A 197 3.90 2.00 3.82
CA ASN A 197 3.77 3.41 3.46
C ASN A 197 2.31 3.74 3.11
N ILE A 198 1.82 4.87 3.63
CA ILE A 198 0.47 5.38 3.38
C ILE A 198 0.59 6.76 2.70
N GLY A 199 -0.21 6.99 1.66
CA GLY A 199 -0.23 8.24 0.90
C GLY A 199 0.81 8.32 -0.22
N GLY A 200 2.06 7.88 0.01
CA GLY A 200 3.10 7.85 -1.03
C GLY A 200 3.05 6.60 -1.92
N ALA A 201 2.68 5.46 -1.33
CA ALA A 201 2.46 4.18 -1.98
C ALA A 201 1.40 4.23 -3.08
N ASP A 202 0.36 5.06 -2.89
CA ASP A 202 -0.68 5.27 -3.87
C ASP A 202 -1.36 6.65 -3.75
N LEU A 203 -1.05 7.52 -4.71
CA LEU A 203 -1.54 8.90 -4.75
C LEU A 203 -3.05 9.02 -5.06
N ARG A 204 -3.72 7.90 -5.36
CA ARG A 204 -5.16 7.85 -5.65
C ARG A 204 -6.02 7.73 -4.40
N VAL A 205 -5.43 7.31 -3.28
CA VAL A 205 -6.16 7.12 -2.03
C VAL A 205 -6.60 8.48 -1.49
N GLU A 206 -7.90 8.64 -1.24
CA GLU A 206 -8.47 9.80 -0.57
C GLU A 206 -8.49 9.57 0.95
N SER A 207 -8.34 10.65 1.73
CA SER A 207 -8.24 10.61 3.19
C SER A 207 -7.36 9.46 3.71
N PRO A 208 -6.07 9.36 3.32
CA PRO A 208 -5.33 8.10 3.38
C PRO A 208 -5.22 7.49 4.79
N ILE A 209 -5.00 8.31 5.82
CA ILE A 209 -4.97 7.84 7.21
C ILE A 209 -6.32 7.28 7.62
N LYS A 210 -7.41 8.03 7.40
CA LYS A 210 -8.76 7.56 7.74
C LYS A 210 -9.11 6.26 7.02
N THR A 211 -8.87 6.21 5.72
CA THR A 211 -9.13 5.04 4.86
C THR A 211 -8.35 3.81 5.34
N TYR A 212 -7.08 4.00 5.69
CA TYR A 212 -6.23 2.94 6.22
C TYR A 212 -6.67 2.45 7.61
N LEU A 213 -7.01 3.36 8.52
CA LEU A 213 -7.53 3.00 9.86
C LEU A 213 -8.85 2.22 9.77
N ASP A 214 -9.76 2.62 8.88
CA ASP A 214 -11.00 1.88 8.62
C ASP A 214 -10.71 0.41 8.19
N SER A 215 -9.63 0.18 7.41
CA SER A 215 -9.18 -1.18 7.03
C SER A 215 -8.56 -1.95 8.19
N LEU A 216 -7.74 -1.30 9.03
CA LEU A 216 -7.20 -1.93 10.24
C LEU A 216 -8.30 -2.34 11.22
N ASP A 217 -9.36 -1.53 11.34
CA ASP A 217 -10.50 -1.86 12.19
C ASP A 217 -11.31 -3.04 11.66
N GLN A 218 -11.44 -3.16 10.33
CA GLN A 218 -12.03 -4.35 9.73
C GLN A 218 -11.23 -5.61 10.08
N LEU A 219 -9.90 -5.56 10.03
CA LEU A 219 -9.03 -6.68 10.41
C LEU A 219 -9.14 -7.01 11.90
N SER A 220 -9.15 -6.00 12.77
CA SER A 220 -9.28 -6.17 14.22
C SER A 220 -10.61 -6.83 14.61
N LYS A 221 -11.72 -6.41 13.99
CA LYS A 221 -13.07 -6.95 14.26
C LYS A 221 -13.30 -8.36 13.73
N ALA A 222 -12.52 -8.78 12.75
CA ALA A 222 -12.64 -10.11 12.18
C ALA A 222 -12.11 -11.20 13.12
N GLU A 223 -11.37 -10.85 14.19
CA GLU A 223 -10.88 -11.81 15.20
C GLU A 223 -10.06 -12.99 14.59
N PHE A 224 -9.22 -12.67 13.59
CA PHE A 224 -8.35 -13.66 12.95
C PHE A 224 -7.35 -14.28 13.93
N ASP A 225 -7.09 -15.58 13.79
CA ASP A 225 -6.06 -16.30 14.54
C ASP A 225 -4.64 -15.84 14.14
N TYR A 226 -4.44 -15.52 12.86
CA TYR A 226 -3.19 -15.01 12.30
C TYR A 226 -3.42 -14.44 10.89
N LEU A 227 -2.48 -13.62 10.42
CA LEU A 227 -2.46 -13.07 9.07
C LEU A 227 -1.20 -13.45 8.30
N TRP A 228 -1.36 -13.80 7.04
CA TRP A 228 -0.29 -14.01 6.07
C TRP A 228 -0.01 -12.69 5.32
N SER A 229 1.10 -12.03 5.63
CA SER A 229 1.48 -10.73 5.06
C SER A 229 2.16 -10.86 3.69
N GLY A 230 2.17 -9.76 2.92
CA GLY A 230 2.89 -9.66 1.66
C GLY A 230 4.41 -9.80 1.79
N HIS A 231 4.95 -9.47 2.97
CA HIS A 231 6.38 -9.56 3.27
C HIS A 231 6.67 -10.23 4.61
N ARG A 232 7.81 -10.92 4.72
CA ARG A 232 8.35 -11.52 5.96
C ARG A 232 7.46 -12.59 6.60
N ALA A 233 7.51 -12.72 7.92
CA ALA A 233 6.77 -13.71 8.69
C ALA A 233 5.29 -13.37 8.82
N ARG A 234 4.48 -14.39 9.08
CA ARG A 234 3.07 -14.19 9.44
C ARG A 234 2.93 -13.34 10.70
N ILE A 235 1.83 -12.62 10.80
CA ILE A 235 1.42 -11.88 11.99
C ILE A 235 0.62 -12.82 12.87
N VAL A 236 1.16 -13.14 14.06
CA VAL A 236 0.56 -14.12 14.99
C VAL A 236 -0.47 -13.51 15.94
N ASP A 237 -0.42 -12.20 16.15
CA ASP A 237 -1.39 -11.45 16.95
C ASP A 237 -1.85 -10.24 16.13
N PRO A 238 -2.92 -10.40 15.31
CA PRO A 238 -3.39 -9.34 14.44
C PRO A 238 -3.86 -8.10 15.21
N ALA A 239 -4.50 -8.29 16.38
CA ALA A 239 -5.02 -7.20 17.19
C ALA A 239 -3.88 -6.35 17.78
N ASP A 240 -2.88 -6.99 18.40
CA ASP A 240 -1.70 -6.29 18.93
C ASP A 240 -0.94 -5.54 17.82
N ARG A 241 -0.88 -6.14 16.62
CA ARG A 241 -0.22 -5.48 15.50
C ARG A 241 -1.00 -4.27 14.99
N VAL A 242 -2.33 -4.35 14.91
CA VAL A 242 -3.20 -3.20 14.59
C VAL A 242 -2.98 -2.08 15.61
N ASP A 243 -2.98 -2.38 16.91
CA ASP A 243 -2.79 -1.38 17.97
C ASP A 243 -1.41 -0.72 17.92
N THR A 244 -0.37 -1.52 17.63
CA THR A 244 0.99 -1.01 17.41
C THR A 244 1.04 -0.01 16.25
N ILE A 245 0.41 -0.34 15.12
CA ILE A 245 0.37 0.53 13.93
C ILE A 245 -0.47 1.78 14.20
N ARG A 246 -1.61 1.66 14.89
CA ARG A 246 -2.44 2.81 15.29
C ARG A 246 -1.64 3.78 16.16
N THR A 247 -0.94 3.25 17.17
CA THR A 247 -0.06 4.05 18.04
C THR A 247 1.02 4.77 17.23
N HIS A 248 1.65 4.07 16.28
CA HIS A 248 2.62 4.70 15.37
C HIS A 248 2.04 5.90 14.61
N HIS A 249 0.82 5.78 14.06
CA HIS A 249 0.19 6.88 13.33
C HIS A 249 -0.28 8.03 14.24
N ILE A 250 -0.67 7.75 15.49
CA ILE A 250 -0.94 8.79 16.49
C ILE A 250 0.34 9.59 16.75
N GLU A 251 1.44 8.91 17.09
CA GLU A 251 2.73 9.56 17.34
C GLU A 251 3.23 10.34 16.13
N ARG A 252 3.05 9.81 14.91
CA ARG A 252 3.44 10.49 13.67
C ARG A 252 2.63 11.77 13.46
N THR A 253 1.32 11.72 13.70
CA THR A 253 0.44 12.88 13.57
C THR A 253 0.78 13.94 14.60
N GLN A 254 1.08 13.54 15.84
CA GLN A 254 1.54 14.46 16.88
C GLN A 254 2.83 15.17 16.46
N ARG A 255 3.83 14.44 15.96
CA ARG A 255 5.07 15.05 15.47
C ARG A 255 4.83 16.04 14.33
N LEU A 256 3.87 15.75 13.43
CA LEU A 256 3.50 16.68 12.36
C LEU A 256 2.85 17.95 12.92
N TYR A 257 1.96 17.82 13.91
CA TYR A 257 1.37 18.95 14.62
C TYR A 257 2.45 19.82 15.29
N ASP A 258 3.42 19.20 15.95
CA ASP A 258 4.54 19.90 16.58
C ASP A 258 5.37 20.67 15.53
N VAL A 259 5.63 20.07 14.36
CA VAL A 259 6.31 20.74 13.24
C VAL A 259 5.56 21.99 12.78
N LEU A 260 4.23 21.94 12.64
CA LEU A 260 3.43 23.11 12.27
C LEU A 260 3.42 24.17 13.38
N THR A 261 3.47 23.75 14.65
CA THR A 261 3.58 24.65 15.80
C THR A 261 4.92 25.41 15.80
N GLU A 262 6.01 24.72 15.49
CA GLU A 262 7.37 25.29 15.50
C GLU A 262 7.68 26.13 14.26
N GLN A 263 7.26 25.67 13.07
CA GLN A 263 7.60 26.29 11.79
C GLN A 263 6.55 27.30 11.31
N GLY A 264 5.32 27.24 11.85
CA GLY A 264 4.19 28.02 11.35
C GLY A 264 3.74 27.57 9.96
N THR A 265 3.44 28.53 9.09
CA THR A 265 3.00 28.26 7.71
C THR A 265 4.13 27.61 6.89
N THR A 266 3.90 26.41 6.36
CA THR A 266 4.93 25.64 5.61
C THR A 266 4.30 24.69 4.57
N ASP A 267 5.11 24.00 3.76
CA ASP A 267 4.67 23.00 2.78
C ASP A 267 5.01 21.56 3.18
N VAL A 268 4.42 20.61 2.46
CA VAL A 268 4.56 19.17 2.68
C VAL A 268 6.01 18.71 2.57
N TRP A 269 6.80 19.24 1.63
CA TRP A 269 8.21 18.88 1.49
C TRP A 269 9.02 19.22 2.75
N ARG A 270 8.81 20.40 3.34
CA ARG A 270 9.44 20.78 4.61
C ARG A 270 8.96 19.95 5.79
N ILE A 271 7.66 19.67 5.86
CA ILE A 271 7.10 18.79 6.89
C ILE A 271 7.75 17.40 6.78
N SER A 272 7.85 16.84 5.57
CA SER A 272 8.54 15.58 5.33
C SER A 272 10.00 15.63 5.79
N ALA A 273 10.73 16.68 5.44
CA ALA A 273 12.12 16.83 5.86
C ALA A 273 12.27 16.88 7.40
N ALA A 274 11.33 17.50 8.11
CA ALA A 274 11.32 17.54 9.57
C ALA A 274 10.97 16.17 10.20
N LEU A 275 10.07 15.41 9.57
CA LEU A 275 9.63 14.09 10.08
C LEU A 275 10.61 12.96 9.77
N PHE A 276 11.28 13.00 8.62
CA PHE A 276 12.05 11.87 8.07
C PHE A 276 13.51 12.19 7.77
N GLY A 277 13.91 13.47 7.80
CA GLY A 277 15.24 13.91 7.36
C GLY A 277 15.35 14.00 5.84
N GLU A 278 16.59 13.96 5.33
CA GLU A 278 16.84 13.94 3.89
C GLU A 278 16.37 12.62 3.26
N VAL A 279 15.65 12.73 2.14
CA VAL A 279 15.14 11.59 1.38
C VAL A 279 15.76 11.51 -0.02
N ASP A 280 15.93 10.29 -0.50
CA ASP A 280 16.46 9.96 -1.82
C ASP A 280 15.55 8.94 -2.52
N THR A 281 15.81 8.71 -3.81
CA THR A 281 15.20 7.60 -4.56
C THR A 281 13.67 7.53 -4.42
N ILE A 282 13.11 6.38 -4.01
CA ILE A 282 11.67 6.19 -3.81
C ILE A 282 11.12 7.00 -2.63
N HIS A 283 11.96 7.30 -1.63
CA HIS A 283 11.56 8.06 -0.45
C HIS A 283 11.23 9.53 -0.75
N ILE A 284 11.66 10.05 -1.91
CA ILE A 284 11.22 11.36 -2.42
C ILE A 284 9.70 11.38 -2.69
N LEU A 285 9.11 10.21 -2.95
CA LEU A 285 7.66 10.05 -3.05
C LEU A 285 7.05 9.64 -1.71
N HIS A 286 7.63 8.64 -1.04
CA HIS A 286 7.05 8.05 0.18
C HIS A 286 7.03 9.02 1.37
N GLY A 287 8.11 9.76 1.62
CA GLY A 287 8.18 10.69 2.75
C GLY A 287 7.15 11.83 2.65
N PRO A 288 7.15 12.61 1.55
CA PRO A 288 6.14 13.64 1.34
C PRO A 288 4.72 13.09 1.23
N GLY A 289 4.52 11.90 0.68
CA GLY A 289 3.22 11.25 0.63
C GLY A 289 2.66 10.90 2.01
N GLU A 290 3.48 10.37 2.90
CA GLU A 290 3.09 10.07 4.28
C GLU A 290 2.87 11.35 5.09
N ALA A 291 3.75 12.35 4.96
CA ALA A 291 3.55 13.66 5.55
C ALA A 291 2.22 14.29 5.10
N PHE A 292 1.92 14.20 3.80
CA PHE A 292 0.66 14.69 3.24
C PHE A 292 -0.55 13.93 3.78
N ALA A 293 -0.48 12.61 3.90
CA ALA A 293 -1.56 11.80 4.46
C ALA A 293 -1.95 12.25 5.87
N HIS A 294 -0.96 12.43 6.75
CA HIS A 294 -1.18 12.93 8.11
C HIS A 294 -1.64 14.39 8.15
N LEU A 295 -1.10 15.24 7.27
CA LEU A 295 -1.54 16.63 7.16
C LEU A 295 -3.01 16.73 6.73
N MET A 296 -3.43 15.92 5.75
CA MET A 296 -4.83 15.89 5.32
C MET A 296 -5.75 15.39 6.42
N TYR A 297 -5.29 14.45 7.25
CA TYR A 297 -6.05 14.01 8.41
C TYR A 297 -6.31 15.16 9.41
N LEU A 298 -5.29 15.99 9.70
CA LEU A 298 -5.47 17.20 10.52
C LEU A 298 -6.36 18.25 9.85
N VAL A 299 -6.29 18.40 8.52
CA VAL A 299 -7.14 19.33 7.77
C VAL A 299 -8.61 18.89 7.80
N GLU A 300 -8.87 17.61 7.62
CA GLU A 300 -10.21 17.02 7.71
C GLU A 300 -10.82 17.16 9.11
N ALA A 301 -9.97 17.06 10.15
CA ALA A 301 -10.36 17.31 11.54
C ALA A 301 -10.50 18.80 11.90
N GLY A 302 -10.17 19.73 11.00
CA GLY A 302 -10.21 21.17 11.27
C GLY A 302 -9.11 21.69 12.19
N VAL A 303 -8.04 20.91 12.40
CA VAL A 303 -6.87 21.28 13.21
C VAL A 303 -5.85 22.08 12.38
N ALA A 304 -5.71 21.73 11.11
CA ALA A 304 -4.88 22.45 10.15
C ALA A 304 -5.73 22.99 8.99
N GLU A 305 -5.20 23.97 8.28
CA GLU A 305 -5.87 24.52 7.10
C GLU A 305 -4.88 24.81 5.97
N ARG A 306 -5.41 24.79 4.75
CA ARG A 306 -4.69 25.21 3.56
C ARG A 306 -4.70 26.73 3.47
N VAL A 307 -3.53 27.34 3.31
CA VAL A 307 -3.43 28.80 3.14
C VAL A 307 -3.67 29.16 1.67
N ASP A 308 -4.78 29.84 1.39
CA ASP A 308 -5.06 30.38 0.06
C ASP A 308 -4.04 31.48 -0.26
N LYS A 309 -3.54 31.48 -1.51
CA LYS A 309 -2.65 32.54 -2.01
C LYS A 309 -3.43 33.86 -2.15
N ASN A 310 -3.68 34.57 -1.06
CA ASN A 310 -4.25 35.90 -1.14
C ASN A 310 -3.24 36.87 -1.75
N SER A 311 -3.64 37.48 -2.85
CA SER A 311 -2.87 38.44 -3.64
C SER A 311 -2.31 39.57 -2.77
N LYS A 312 -1.00 39.83 -2.90
CA LYS A 312 -0.23 41.00 -2.41
C LYS A 312 0.48 40.84 -1.06
N THR A 313 1.40 39.88 -0.94
CA THR A 313 2.77 40.09 -0.45
C THR A 313 3.52 38.76 -0.56
N GLU A 314 4.78 38.81 -1.01
CA GLU A 314 5.71 37.67 -1.10
C GLU A 314 5.49 36.70 -2.28
N ALA A 315 5.41 37.28 -3.47
CA ALA A 315 5.92 36.61 -4.66
C ALA A 315 7.46 36.75 -4.69
N THR A 316 8.17 35.99 -3.86
CA THR A 316 9.64 35.84 -4.01
C THR A 316 10.11 34.41 -4.17
N ASP A 317 9.36 33.38 -3.76
CA ASP A 317 9.87 32.02 -3.86
C ASP A 317 8.98 31.16 -4.76
N ALA A 318 9.43 30.96 -6.00
CA ALA A 318 8.99 29.89 -6.87
C ALA A 318 9.39 28.48 -6.35
N GLU A 319 9.95 28.41 -5.13
CA GLU A 319 10.47 27.20 -4.48
C GLU A 319 9.46 26.56 -3.49
N HIS A 320 8.27 27.14 -3.31
CA HIS A 320 7.34 26.71 -2.26
C HIS A 320 6.07 26.06 -2.81
N GLY A 321 5.72 24.90 -2.24
CA GLY A 321 4.50 24.16 -2.54
C GLY A 321 3.23 24.83 -2.00
N GLN A 322 2.12 24.12 -2.04
CA GLN A 322 0.92 24.53 -1.31
C GLN A 322 1.23 24.63 0.18
N GLN A 323 0.91 25.79 0.76
CA GLN A 323 1.18 26.09 2.17
C GLN A 323 0.02 25.68 3.07
N TYR A 324 0.36 25.28 4.30
CA TYR A 324 -0.54 24.86 5.36
C TYR A 324 -0.10 25.42 6.70
N GLN A 325 -1.05 25.59 7.62
CA GLN A 325 -0.81 26.08 8.98
C GLN A 325 -1.82 25.46 9.95
N LEU A 326 -1.57 25.56 11.25
CA LEU A 326 -2.59 25.26 12.27
C LEU A 326 -3.70 26.32 12.25
N VAL A 327 -4.93 25.91 12.52
CA VAL A 327 -6.04 26.82 12.77
C VAL A 327 -5.83 27.49 14.13
N ASP A 328 -6.03 28.80 14.23
CA ASP A 328 -5.80 29.60 15.45
C ASP A 328 -6.56 28.98 16.66
N PRO A 329 -5.92 28.70 17.83
CA PRO A 329 -6.40 27.76 18.85
C PRO A 329 -7.64 28.20 19.64
N VAL A 330 -8.36 29.24 19.23
CA VAL A 330 -9.53 29.75 19.98
C VAL A 330 -10.77 28.85 19.80
N ALA A 331 -10.75 27.84 18.92
CA ALA A 331 -11.95 27.12 18.52
C ALA A 331 -11.94 25.59 18.68
N VAL A 332 -10.81 24.94 18.93
CA VAL A 332 -10.75 23.47 18.94
C VAL A 332 -9.97 23.00 20.16
N ASP A 333 -10.57 22.14 20.98
CA ASP A 333 -9.96 21.46 22.12
C ASP A 333 -8.98 20.40 21.56
N THR A 334 -7.86 20.85 20.97
CA THR A 334 -6.89 20.05 20.20
C THR A 334 -5.74 19.50 21.02
N ASP A 335 -5.78 19.61 22.34
CA ASP A 335 -4.67 19.20 23.20
C ASP A 335 -4.45 17.67 23.22
N ASP A 336 -5.28 16.90 22.50
CA ASP A 336 -5.12 15.45 22.40
C ASP A 336 -5.36 14.90 20.97
N ILE A 337 -4.29 14.81 20.18
CA ILE A 337 -4.28 14.17 18.84
C ILE A 337 -4.79 12.72 18.91
N GLU A 338 -4.63 12.03 20.04
CA GLU A 338 -5.12 10.67 20.23
C GLU A 338 -6.63 10.58 20.02
N THR A 339 -7.38 11.61 20.43
CA THR A 339 -8.85 11.65 20.28
C THR A 339 -9.30 11.60 18.81
N LEU A 340 -8.47 12.06 17.88
CA LEU A 340 -8.74 11.98 16.45
C LEU A 340 -8.71 10.53 15.94
N PHE A 341 -8.10 9.60 16.65
CA PHE A 341 -7.92 8.21 16.24
C PHE A 341 -8.93 7.23 16.88
N VAL A 342 -9.90 7.75 17.65
CA VAL A 342 -10.91 6.96 18.38
C VAL A 342 -12.17 6.70 17.54
N GLU A 343 -12.44 7.50 16.51
CA GLU A 343 -13.60 7.33 15.63
C GLU A 343 -13.22 6.61 14.33
N THR A 344 -13.75 5.41 14.11
CA THR A 344 -13.79 4.82 12.77
C THR A 344 -15.12 4.13 12.49
N LYS A 345 -15.34 3.83 11.21
CA LYS A 345 -16.64 3.51 10.59
C LYS A 345 -17.22 2.14 10.97
N TYR A 346 -16.40 1.25 11.52
CA TYR A 346 -16.75 -0.14 11.75
C TYR A 346 -16.93 -0.44 13.23
#